data_AF-A0A7S1YI00-F1
#
_entry.id   AF-A0A7S1YI00-F1
#
_cell.length_a   1.000
_cell.length_b   1.000
_cell.length_c   1.000
_cell.angle_alpha   90.00
_cell.angle_beta   90.00
_cell.angle_gamma   90.00
#
_symmetry.space_group_name_H-M   'P 1'
#
loop_
_entity.id
_entity.type
_entity.pdbx_description
1 polymer ?
#
loop_
_entity_poly.entity_id
_entity_poly.type
_entity_poly.pdbx_seq_one_letter_code
_entity_poly.pdbx_strand_id
1 'polypeptide(L)'
;PLTVGETVEALVDALDACVEAGNEGVMLKPLDSPYIMDDRKKAGWLKLKPEYVLGVGCTLDLLVIGADRSTGRNARSGTLSSFLLACAVYREDLPTYQSLFNHKLDTAQADEDDVSDGDTTSSSLSARMKPVTYLSCGRVGTGYGFAELAQLQTQLQGRFHL
;
A
#
# COMPACT_ATOMS: atom_id res chain seq x y z
N PRO A 1 10.97 26.25 -15.30
CA PRO A 1 11.90 27.40 -15.46
C PRO A 1 13.03 27.27 -14.43
N LEU A 2 14.25 27.70 -14.76
CA LEU A 2 15.34 27.77 -13.79
C LEU A 2 15.15 29.03 -12.93
N THR A 3 15.07 28.87 -11.61
CA THR A 3 15.02 29.98 -10.66
C THR A 3 16.25 29.89 -9.76
N VAL A 4 16.97 31.00 -9.62
CA VAL A 4 18.09 31.10 -8.67
C VAL A 4 17.52 31.64 -7.36
N GLY A 5 17.69 30.89 -6.28
CA GLY A 5 17.25 31.26 -4.94
C GLY A 5 18.41 31.13 -3.96
N GLU A 6 18.49 32.07 -3.03
CA GLU A 6 19.54 32.11 -1.99
C GLU A 6 18.96 31.88 -0.58
N THR A 7 17.64 31.91 -0.44
CA THR A 7 16.95 31.83 0.85
C THR A 7 16.08 30.57 0.94
N VAL A 8 15.78 30.15 2.18
CA VAL A 8 14.94 28.99 2.45
C VAL A 8 13.49 29.28 2.07
N GLU A 9 13.03 30.52 2.24
CA GLU A 9 11.68 30.94 1.90
C GLU A 9 11.42 30.79 0.40
N ALA A 10 12.36 31.24 -0.44
CA ALA A 10 12.25 31.08 -1.90
C ALA A 10 12.22 29.60 -2.33
N LEU A 11 12.87 28.72 -1.58
CA LEU A 11 12.84 27.28 -1.81
C LEU A 11 11.48 26.68 -1.46
N VAL A 12 10.89 27.09 -0.35
CA VAL A 12 9.56 26.64 0.08
C VAL A 12 8.51 27.09 -0.92
N ASP A 13 8.52 28.37 -1.32
CA ASP A 13 7.60 28.91 -2.34
C ASP A 13 7.72 28.15 -3.67
N ALA A 14 8.94 27.80 -4.08
CA ALA A 14 9.19 27.02 -5.28
C ALA A 14 8.68 25.57 -5.15
N LEU A 15 8.78 24.98 -3.95
CA LEU A 15 8.24 23.65 -3.67
C LEU A 15 6.70 23.67 -3.69
N ASP A 16 6.07 24.67 -3.07
CA ASP A 16 4.61 24.81 -3.04
C ASP A 16 4.05 24.99 -4.45
N ALA A 17 4.62 25.87 -5.26
CA ALA A 17 4.24 26.03 -6.66
C ALA A 17 4.45 24.74 -7.49
N CYS A 18 5.47 23.94 -7.14
CA CYS A 18 5.72 22.64 -7.77
C CYS A 18 4.60 21.64 -7.45
N VAL A 19 4.15 21.59 -6.20
CA VAL A 19 3.05 20.74 -5.74
C VAL A 19 1.72 21.16 -6.34
N GLU A 20 1.42 22.46 -6.36
CA GLU A 20 0.20 23.00 -6.98
C GLU A 20 0.12 22.65 -8.47
N ALA A 21 1.26 22.59 -9.16
CA ALA A 21 1.37 22.15 -10.55
C ALA A 21 1.32 20.62 -10.72
N GLY A 22 1.19 19.84 -9.64
CA GLY A 22 1.14 18.37 -9.67
C GLY A 22 2.48 17.69 -9.99
N ASN A 23 3.60 18.40 -9.83
CA ASN A 23 4.93 17.86 -10.04
C ASN A 23 5.45 17.15 -8.77
N GLU A 24 6.46 16.28 -8.94
CA GLU A 24 6.98 15.41 -7.87
C GLU A 24 7.78 16.17 -6.79
N GLY A 25 8.43 17.28 -7.14
CA GLY A 25 9.30 18.03 -6.24
C GLY A 25 10.32 18.89 -6.98
N VAL A 26 11.25 19.48 -6.23
CA VAL A 26 12.27 20.40 -6.76
C VAL A 26 13.68 19.81 -6.71
N MET A 27 14.49 20.13 -7.71
CA MET A 27 15.90 19.75 -7.77
C MET A 27 16.77 20.94 -7.42
N LEU A 28 17.53 20.82 -6.33
CA LEU A 28 18.51 21.80 -5.91
C LEU A 28 19.87 21.43 -6.51
N LYS A 29 20.49 22.39 -7.19
CA LYS A 29 21.81 22.24 -7.81
C LYS A 29 22.66 23.47 -7.50
N PRO A 30 23.86 23.29 -6.92
CA PRO A 30 24.83 24.38 -6.85
C PRO A 30 25.15 24.90 -8.25
N LEU A 31 25.32 26.21 -8.42
CA LEU A 31 25.55 26.83 -9.72
C LEU A 31 26.90 26.44 -10.34
N ASP A 32 27.87 26.11 -9.49
CA ASP A 32 29.23 25.67 -9.83
C ASP A 32 29.37 24.15 -9.91
N SER A 33 28.28 23.40 -9.72
CA SER A 33 28.31 21.94 -9.69
C SER A 33 28.63 21.35 -11.07
N PRO A 34 29.67 20.50 -11.20
CA PRO A 34 29.98 19.81 -12.44
C PRO A 34 28.98 18.68 -12.72
N TYR A 35 28.71 18.42 -13.99
CA TYR A 35 27.97 17.23 -14.40
C TYR A 35 28.87 15.99 -14.35
N ILE A 36 28.65 15.11 -13.38
CA ILE A 36 29.41 13.86 -13.21
C ILE A 36 28.47 12.67 -13.39
N MET A 37 28.83 11.77 -14.30
CA MET A 37 28.07 10.53 -14.53
C MET A 37 28.25 9.57 -13.36
N ASP A 38 27.16 8.85 -13.02
CA ASP A 38 27.09 7.87 -11.93
C ASP A 38 27.48 8.41 -10.53
N ASP A 39 27.41 9.73 -10.35
CA ASP A 39 27.64 10.34 -9.05
C ASP A 39 26.31 10.66 -8.35
N ARG A 40 26.23 10.24 -7.09
CA ARG A 40 25.08 10.49 -6.21
C ARG A 40 25.41 11.40 -5.03
N LYS A 41 26.67 11.78 -4.84
CA LYS A 41 27.11 12.49 -3.63
C LYS A 41 28.05 13.67 -3.88
N LYS A 42 28.94 13.61 -4.86
CA LYS A 42 30.00 14.62 -5.01
C LYS A 42 29.51 15.90 -5.71
N ALA A 43 28.55 15.79 -6.63
CA ALA A 43 27.96 16.91 -7.36
C ALA A 43 27.04 17.77 -6.49
N GLY A 44 26.62 17.29 -5.30
CA GLY A 44 25.80 18.08 -4.39
C GLY A 44 24.37 18.34 -4.87
N TRP A 45 23.86 17.55 -5.81
CA TRP A 45 22.48 17.67 -6.28
C TRP A 45 21.52 17.05 -5.27
N LEU A 46 20.54 17.82 -4.82
CA LEU A 46 19.56 17.36 -3.83
C LEU A 46 18.15 17.32 -4.45
N LYS A 47 17.46 16.20 -4.21
CA LYS A 47 16.03 16.04 -4.50
C LYS A 47 15.28 16.49 -3.26
N LEU A 48 14.47 17.54 -3.37
CA LEU A 48 13.55 17.93 -2.33
C LEU A 48 12.14 17.58 -2.79
N LYS A 49 11.47 16.73 -2.01
CA LYS A 49 10.12 16.33 -2.31
C LYS A 49 9.18 16.66 -1.15
N PRO A 50 7.89 16.91 -1.41
CA PRO A 50 6.94 17.26 -0.38
C PRO A 50 6.86 16.22 0.73
N GLU A 51 6.96 14.92 0.40
CA GLU A 51 6.90 13.83 1.38
C GLU A 51 8.06 13.82 2.39
N TYR A 52 9.11 14.62 2.16
CA TYR A 52 10.20 14.78 3.14
C TYR A 52 9.87 15.81 4.21
N VAL A 53 8.85 16.65 3.99
CA VAL A 53 8.38 17.63 4.95
C VAL A 53 7.37 16.96 5.89
N LEU A 54 7.69 16.95 7.19
CA LEU A 54 6.81 16.38 8.22
C LEU A 54 5.40 16.97 8.12
N GLY A 55 4.39 16.11 7.99
CA GLY A 55 2.98 16.50 7.88
C GLY A 55 2.50 16.77 6.46
N VAL A 56 3.38 16.74 5.45
CA VAL A 56 3.02 16.87 4.04
C VAL A 56 3.10 15.51 3.38
N GLY A 57 1.93 14.93 3.07
CA GLY A 57 1.81 13.61 2.44
C GLY A 57 0.56 12.86 2.89
N CYS A 58 0.18 11.82 2.14
CA CYS A 58 -0.91 10.93 2.53
C CYS A 58 -0.35 9.72 3.29
N THR A 59 -0.65 9.63 4.59
CA THR A 59 -0.46 8.40 5.35
C THR A 59 -1.73 7.55 5.22
N LEU A 60 -1.56 6.28 4.88
CA LEU A 60 -2.68 5.34 4.71
C LEU A 60 -2.57 4.20 5.70
N ASP A 61 -3.66 3.91 6.40
CA ASP A 61 -3.78 2.71 7.24
C ASP A 61 -4.25 1.54 6.37
N LEU A 62 -3.37 0.56 6.18
CA LEU A 62 -3.59 -0.59 5.30
C LEU A 62 -3.33 -1.90 6.04
N LEU A 63 -4.02 -2.95 5.64
CA LEU A 63 -3.83 -4.30 6.20
C LEU A 63 -2.73 -5.04 5.44
N VAL A 64 -1.82 -5.65 6.18
CA VAL A 64 -0.86 -6.61 5.62
C VAL A 64 -1.57 -7.95 5.42
N ILE A 65 -1.73 -8.37 4.17
CA ILE A 65 -2.42 -9.61 3.80
C ILE A 65 -1.46 -10.69 3.26
N GLY A 66 -0.19 -10.35 3.06
CA GLY A 66 0.83 -11.29 2.61
C GLY A 66 2.23 -10.69 2.65
N ALA A 67 3.24 -11.53 2.45
CA ALA A 67 4.63 -11.10 2.40
C ALA A 67 5.45 -11.97 1.44
N ASP A 68 6.38 -11.36 0.71
CA ASP A 68 7.33 -12.05 -0.15
C ASP A 68 8.62 -12.35 0.61
N ARG A 69 9.31 -13.42 0.19
CA ARG A 69 10.65 -13.76 0.67
C ARG A 69 11.71 -13.35 -0.34
N SER A 70 12.80 -12.79 0.15
CA SER A 70 13.97 -12.49 -0.66
C SER A 70 14.63 -13.77 -1.15
N THR A 71 14.76 -13.90 -2.47
CA THR A 71 15.34 -15.05 -3.18
C THR A 71 16.80 -14.84 -3.60
N GLY A 72 17.45 -13.78 -3.11
CA GLY A 72 18.83 -13.43 -3.50
C GLY A 72 19.92 -14.27 -2.81
N ARG A 73 21.17 -14.16 -3.29
CA ARG A 73 22.37 -14.76 -2.65
C ARG A 73 22.96 -13.91 -1.51
N ASN A 74 22.34 -12.79 -1.15
CA ASN A 74 22.86 -11.86 -0.17
C ASN A 74 22.48 -12.26 1.26
N ALA A 75 23.02 -11.57 2.28
CA ALA A 75 22.72 -11.78 3.70
C ALA A 75 21.22 -11.68 4.08
N ARG A 76 20.37 -11.19 3.18
CA ARG A 76 18.90 -11.12 3.32
C ARG A 76 18.18 -12.29 2.62
N SER A 77 18.87 -13.35 2.23
CA SER A 77 18.24 -14.53 1.63
C SER A 77 17.33 -15.22 2.67
N GLY A 78 16.11 -15.56 2.29
CA GLY A 78 15.16 -16.26 3.17
C GLY A 78 14.44 -15.39 4.20
N THR A 79 14.73 -14.08 4.24
CA THR A 79 13.99 -13.11 5.06
C THR A 79 12.83 -12.49 4.27
N LEU A 80 11.84 -11.92 4.97
CA LEU A 80 10.77 -11.13 4.35
C LEU A 80 11.34 -9.90 3.63
N SER A 81 10.87 -9.61 2.42
CA SER A 81 11.38 -8.50 1.58
C SER A 81 10.35 -7.43 1.25
N SER A 82 9.09 -7.84 1.04
CA SER A 82 7.99 -6.94 0.74
C SER A 82 6.70 -7.44 1.36
N PHE A 83 5.80 -6.52 1.67
CA PHE A 83 4.46 -6.81 2.15
C PHE A 83 3.42 -6.51 1.09
N LEU A 84 2.44 -7.40 0.93
CA LEU A 84 1.24 -7.16 0.15
C LEU A 84 0.20 -6.49 1.03
N LEU A 85 -0.28 -5.33 0.61
CA LEU A 85 -1.22 -4.51 1.36
C LEU A 85 -2.61 -4.54 0.74
N ALA A 86 -3.64 -4.44 1.58
CA ALA A 86 -5.03 -4.29 1.16
C ALA A 86 -5.74 -3.17 1.94
N CYS A 87 -6.68 -2.50 1.28
CA CYS A 87 -7.60 -1.57 1.92
C CYS A 87 -8.97 -2.23 2.13
N ALA A 88 -9.63 -1.86 3.22
CA ALA A 88 -11.03 -2.21 3.45
C ALA A 88 -11.91 -1.32 2.57
N VAL A 89 -12.77 -1.93 1.78
CA VAL A 89 -13.74 -1.25 0.93
C VAL A 89 -15.13 -1.56 1.45
N TYR A 90 -15.81 -0.51 1.88
CA TYR A 90 -17.22 -0.54 2.25
C TYR A 90 -18.01 -0.07 1.03
N ARG A 91 -18.49 -1.02 0.23
CA ARG A 91 -19.32 -0.73 -0.94
C ARG A 91 -20.63 -1.52 -0.84
N GLU A 92 -21.73 -0.84 -1.12
CA GLU A 92 -23.07 -1.45 -1.13
C GLU A 92 -23.36 -2.17 -2.46
N ASP A 93 -22.58 -1.87 -3.50
CA ASP A 93 -22.75 -2.28 -4.89
C ASP A 93 -21.79 -3.39 -5.34
N LEU A 94 -20.78 -3.74 -4.53
CA LEU A 94 -19.86 -4.82 -4.89
C LEU A 94 -20.39 -6.17 -4.38
N PRO A 95 -20.52 -7.19 -5.27
CA PRO A 95 -20.81 -8.55 -4.82
C PRO A 95 -19.70 -9.00 -3.87
N THR A 96 -20.07 -9.37 -2.65
CA THR A 96 -19.14 -9.93 -1.66
C THR A 96 -18.42 -11.12 -2.30
N TYR A 97 -17.13 -11.32 -2.03
CA TYR A 97 -16.34 -12.44 -2.57
C TYR A 97 -17.04 -13.81 -2.41
N GLN A 98 -17.81 -14.00 -1.34
CA GLN A 98 -18.68 -15.16 -1.10
C GLN A 98 -19.69 -15.43 -2.24
N SER A 99 -20.28 -14.37 -2.81
CA SER A 99 -21.24 -14.47 -3.91
C SER A 99 -20.59 -14.83 -5.25
N LEU A 100 -19.33 -14.43 -5.47
CA LEU A 100 -18.57 -14.83 -6.67
C LEU A 100 -18.14 -16.29 -6.63
N PHE A 101 -17.96 -16.87 -5.43
CA PHE A 101 -17.63 -18.28 -5.26
C PHE A 101 -18.88 -19.17 -5.38
N ASN A 102 -20.00 -18.74 -4.80
CA ASN A 102 -21.27 -19.48 -4.89
C ASN A 102 -21.87 -19.46 -6.31
N HIS A 103 -21.76 -18.35 -7.06
CA HIS A 103 -22.28 -18.28 -8.44
C HIS A 103 -21.53 -19.20 -9.42
N LYS A 104 -20.32 -19.66 -9.09
CA LYS A 104 -19.60 -20.67 -9.89
C LYS A 104 -19.89 -22.12 -9.47
N LEU A 105 -20.47 -22.33 -8.28
CA LEU A 105 -20.84 -23.64 -7.77
C LEU A 105 -22.32 -23.98 -8.04
N ASP A 106 -23.19 -22.97 -8.17
CA ASP A 106 -24.63 -23.16 -8.43
C ASP A 106 -24.99 -23.49 -9.90
N THR A 107 -24.03 -23.48 -10.84
CA THR A 107 -24.25 -23.98 -12.21
C THR A 107 -24.24 -25.51 -12.34
N ALA A 108 -24.19 -26.25 -11.23
CA ALA A 108 -24.14 -27.70 -11.21
C ALA A 108 -25.12 -28.31 -10.19
N GLN A 109 -26.38 -27.88 -10.18
CA GLN A 109 -27.46 -28.66 -9.57
C GLN A 109 -28.73 -28.56 -10.42
N ALA A 110 -29.23 -29.75 -10.78
CA ALA A 110 -30.38 -29.97 -11.63
C ALA A 110 -31.68 -29.56 -10.93
N ASP A 111 -32.65 -29.18 -11.76
CA ASP A 111 -34.03 -28.86 -11.40
C ASP A 111 -34.66 -29.97 -10.54
N GLU A 112 -35.01 -29.67 -9.29
CA GLU A 112 -36.03 -30.41 -8.54
C GLU A 112 -36.98 -29.44 -7.82
N ASP A 113 -38.26 -29.83 -7.85
CA ASP A 113 -39.47 -29.02 -7.70
C ASP A 113 -39.71 -28.37 -6.32
N ASP A 114 -40.42 -27.23 -6.37
CA ASP A 114 -40.76 -26.33 -5.26
C ASP A 114 -42.11 -26.71 -4.61
N VAL A 115 -42.15 -26.97 -3.29
CA VAL A 115 -43.40 -27.03 -2.48
C VAL A 115 -43.24 -26.53 -1.02
N SER A 116 -44.05 -25.50 -0.73
CA SER A 116 -44.74 -25.06 0.52
C SER A 116 -44.00 -24.50 1.76
N ASP A 117 -44.26 -23.20 1.99
CA ASP A 117 -44.83 -22.52 3.17
C ASP A 117 -44.43 -22.91 4.61
N GLY A 118 -43.99 -21.90 5.39
CA GLY A 118 -43.92 -21.96 6.84
C GLY A 118 -43.27 -20.73 7.51
N ASP A 119 -44.12 -19.82 8.00
CA ASP A 119 -43.82 -18.68 8.90
C ASP A 119 -43.21 -19.13 10.24
N THR A 120 -42.12 -18.52 10.72
CA THR A 120 -41.75 -18.45 12.16
C THR A 120 -40.70 -17.36 12.44
N THR A 121 -41.18 -16.25 12.99
CA THR A 121 -40.59 -15.39 14.04
C THR A 121 -39.10 -15.52 14.39
N SER A 122 -38.33 -14.44 14.19
CA SER A 122 -37.48 -13.84 15.25
C SER A 122 -36.93 -12.49 14.79
N SER A 123 -37.71 -11.44 15.02
CA SER A 123 -37.25 -10.05 14.91
C SER A 123 -36.50 -9.68 16.19
N SER A 124 -35.17 -9.83 16.22
CA SER A 124 -34.22 -8.94 16.91
C SER A 124 -32.84 -9.59 17.00
N LEU A 125 -31.79 -8.76 16.86
CA LEU A 125 -30.37 -9.10 17.03
C LEU A 125 -29.65 -9.75 15.83
N SER A 126 -29.63 -9.07 14.69
CA SER A 126 -28.40 -9.00 13.88
C SER A 126 -28.57 -7.87 12.88
N ALA A 127 -28.03 -6.68 13.19
CA ALA A 127 -27.59 -5.82 12.10
C ALA A 127 -26.49 -6.60 11.40
N ARG A 128 -26.85 -7.43 10.41
CA ARG A 128 -25.94 -8.31 9.69
C ARG A 128 -24.90 -7.41 9.06
N MET A 129 -23.74 -7.34 9.70
CA MET A 129 -22.66 -6.43 9.32
C MET A 129 -22.35 -6.71 7.86
N LYS A 130 -22.52 -5.70 6.99
CA LYS A 130 -22.32 -5.88 5.55
C LYS A 130 -20.90 -6.43 5.34
N PRO A 131 -20.70 -7.48 4.52
CA PRO A 131 -19.38 -8.08 4.38
C PRO A 131 -18.37 -7.05 3.87
N VAL A 132 -17.29 -6.84 4.63
CA VAL A 132 -16.21 -5.95 4.21
C VAL A 132 -15.42 -6.65 3.11
N THR A 133 -15.28 -6.00 1.96
CA THR A 133 -14.45 -6.50 0.86
C THR A 133 -13.08 -5.85 0.96
N TYR A 134 -12.02 -6.63 0.82
CA TYR A 134 -10.66 -6.11 0.82
C TYR A 134 -10.11 -6.09 -0.61
N LEU A 135 -9.57 -4.94 -1.03
CA LEU A 135 -8.89 -4.82 -2.32
C LEU A 135 -7.39 -4.71 -2.07
N SER A 136 -6.61 -5.54 -2.75
CA SER A 136 -5.15 -5.40 -2.73
C SER A 136 -4.75 -4.11 -3.45
N CYS A 137 -3.91 -3.31 -2.81
CA CYS A 137 -3.53 -1.98 -3.30
C CYS A 137 -2.06 -1.90 -3.75
N GLY A 138 -1.25 -2.91 -3.43
CA GLY A 138 0.11 -3.01 -3.94
C GLY A 138 1.08 -3.67 -2.96
N ARG A 139 2.36 -3.62 -3.32
CA ARG A 139 3.46 -4.12 -2.51
C ARG A 139 4.32 -2.97 -2.01
N VAL A 140 4.76 -3.07 -0.76
CA VAL A 140 5.71 -2.13 -0.16
C VAL A 140 6.95 -2.87 0.32
N GLY A 141 8.12 -2.26 0.20
CA GLY A 141 9.33 -2.75 0.87
C GLY A 141 9.16 -2.69 2.38
N THR A 142 9.82 -3.59 3.11
CA THR A 142 9.59 -3.69 4.56
C THR A 142 10.04 -2.47 5.35
N GLY A 143 11.08 -1.76 4.89
CA GLY A 143 11.70 -0.66 5.63
C GLY A 143 12.44 -1.08 6.92
N TYR A 144 12.17 -2.29 7.42
CA TYR A 144 12.73 -2.83 8.65
C TYR A 144 14.20 -3.23 8.55
N GLY A 145 14.90 -3.10 9.67
CA GLY A 145 16.23 -3.62 9.89
C GLY A 145 16.28 -5.14 9.93
N PHE A 146 17.49 -5.69 9.84
CA PHE A 146 17.69 -7.15 9.80
C PHE A 146 17.18 -7.86 11.08
N ALA A 147 17.43 -7.28 12.25
CA ALA A 147 16.99 -7.83 13.52
C ALA A 147 15.46 -7.82 13.67
N GLU A 148 14.82 -6.73 13.26
CA GLU A 148 13.36 -6.58 13.30
C GLU A 148 12.68 -7.59 12.37
N LEU A 149 13.22 -7.79 11.17
CA LEU A 149 12.72 -8.80 10.24
C LEU A 149 12.87 -10.22 10.78
N ALA A 150 13.98 -10.52 11.45
CA ALA A 150 14.18 -11.82 12.08
C ALA A 150 13.15 -12.08 13.19
N GLN A 151 12.92 -11.09 14.06
CA GLN A 151 11.93 -11.18 15.13
C GLN A 151 10.51 -11.33 14.57
N LEU A 152 10.15 -10.51 13.58
CA LEU A 152 8.84 -10.57 12.93
C LEU A 152 8.64 -11.93 12.27
N GLN A 153 9.66 -12.45 11.58
CA GLN A 153 9.60 -13.77 10.96
C GLN A 153 9.36 -14.87 12.01
N THR A 154 10.03 -14.83 13.16
CA THR A 154 9.77 -15.76 14.27
C THR A 154 8.35 -15.63 14.82
N GLN A 155 7.82 -14.41 14.97
CA GLN A 155 6.45 -14.21 15.45
C GLN A 155 5.38 -14.72 14.49
N LEU A 156 5.65 -14.65 13.18
CA LEU A 156 4.72 -15.09 12.13
C LEU A 156 4.84 -16.59 11.83
N GLN A 157 5.89 -17.27 12.31
CA GLN A 157 6.05 -18.72 12.15
C GLN A 157 4.84 -19.47 12.73
N GLY A 158 4.23 -20.34 11.91
CA GLY A 158 3.09 -21.16 12.28
C GLY A 158 1.71 -20.46 12.23
N ARG A 159 1.65 -19.15 11.98
CA ARG A 159 0.37 -18.41 11.81
C ARG A 159 -0.06 -18.26 10.37
N PHE A 160 0.89 -18.34 9.43
CA PHE A 160 0.65 -18.24 8.00
C PHE A 160 1.15 -19.50 7.32
N HIS A 161 0.32 -20.08 6.47
CA HIS A 161 0.75 -21.08 5.51
C HIS A 161 1.40 -20.30 4.37
N LEU A 162 2.74 -20.27 4.38
CA LEU A 162 3.55 -19.65 3.33
C LEU A 162 3.66 -20.58 2.12
#